data_AF-A0A7C7AM31-F1
#
_entry.id   AF-A0A7C7AM31-F1
#
_cell.length_a   1.000
_cell.length_b   1.000
_cell.length_c   1.000
_cell.angle_alpha   90.00
_cell.angle_beta   90.00
_cell.angle_gamma   90.00
#
_symmetry.space_group_name_H-M   'P 1'
#
loop_
_entity.id
_entity.type
_entity.pdbx_description
1 polymer ?
#
loop_
_entity_poly.entity_id
_entity_poly.type
_entity_poly.pdbx_seq_one_letter_code
_entity_poly.pdbx_strand_id
1 'polypeptide(L)'
;MESYKMLTDNSSNTYIIGATGKTVVINQITSDNDCNKINLSLNQKYIDCVSINSCVYFLSQISNISTPCLEITMYNFIDNSISSFQIDNISTSGKYSFAVNSNGNMYFLDNRYHSTVSCYNSNGSYIYRTTLPEAINQLFTSTNGETVFAATNDRIFSSSSNDSTFTTFLSQKLQSPIYVTQDDIFADYNGTAVSSENDFPTFTTSISSSNTNVGIAKNYFCRTANGKIYGYNKYNGKQVLLYTLDEPQDYMCSVDNKIILFSVNSCICTTIDKGDLSYPQPATAPPSSSQSSNSSANNSSSNNNSITSDVYYIDNDSFMIKNVKSGTTIAQFKSKLKYSSLSVAFTNYENTVVTSGNLGTGATASFIKNGSIIAKYTIIVTGDLTGEGNVNSRDTKALSAYLLGKSSLSPYFLEAADCNLNGNVDTVDLLKISKKSI
;
A
#
# COMPACT_ATOMS: atom_id res chain seq x y z
N MET A 1 11.23 -30.06 -2.15
CA MET A 1 11.09 -28.79 -2.87
C MET A 1 11.34 -27.70 -1.85
N GLU A 2 12.25 -26.81 -2.20
CA GLU A 2 12.85 -25.76 -1.37
C GLU A 2 11.80 -24.68 -1.12
N SER A 3 11.66 -24.22 0.12
CA SER A 3 10.73 -23.11 0.41
C SER A 3 11.41 -21.80 0.05
N TYR A 4 10.74 -20.98 -0.76
CA TYR A 4 11.16 -19.61 -1.03
C TYR A 4 10.36 -18.63 -0.19
N LYS A 5 11.00 -17.52 0.20
CA LYS A 5 10.32 -16.37 0.81
C LYS A 5 10.94 -15.08 0.30
N MET A 6 10.09 -14.10 -0.01
CA MET A 6 10.51 -12.74 -0.33
C MET A 6 10.12 -11.83 0.83
N LEU A 7 11.09 -11.09 1.35
CA LEU A 7 10.95 -10.17 2.47
C LEU A 7 11.46 -8.78 2.11
N THR A 8 10.95 -7.76 2.80
CA THR A 8 11.45 -6.38 2.73
C THR A 8 11.58 -5.84 4.15
N ASP A 9 12.50 -4.91 4.38
CA ASP A 9 12.68 -4.25 5.68
C ASP A 9 12.62 -2.71 5.59
N ASN A 10 12.75 -2.05 6.75
CA ASN A 10 12.83 -0.60 6.90
C ASN A 10 14.14 0.02 6.44
N SER A 11 15.14 -0.78 6.09
CA SER A 11 16.43 -0.32 5.55
C SER A 11 16.42 -0.32 4.01
N SER A 12 15.24 -0.45 3.39
CA SER A 12 15.07 -0.56 1.95
C SER A 12 15.84 -1.73 1.31
N ASN A 13 15.97 -2.83 2.05
CA ASN A 13 16.48 -4.08 1.50
C ASN A 13 15.33 -5.00 1.08
N THR A 14 15.59 -5.80 0.04
CA THR A 14 14.77 -6.96 -0.31
C THR A 14 15.58 -8.23 -0.15
N TYR A 15 14.97 -9.27 0.41
CA TYR A 15 15.62 -10.57 0.62
C TYR A 15 14.87 -11.65 -0.11
N ILE A 16 15.59 -12.45 -0.91
CA ILE A 16 15.10 -13.70 -1.49
C ILE A 16 15.78 -14.84 -0.71
N ILE A 17 14.97 -15.54 0.06
CA ILE A 17 15.38 -16.66 0.90
C ILE A 17 14.99 -17.96 0.20
N GLY A 18 15.96 -18.84 -0.05
CA GLY A 18 15.72 -20.23 -0.42
C GLY A 18 16.15 -21.14 0.73
N ALA A 19 15.29 -22.08 1.15
CA ALA A 19 15.59 -22.94 2.29
C ALA A 19 15.28 -24.42 2.02
N THR A 20 16.23 -25.28 2.42
CA THR A 20 16.12 -26.75 2.33
C THR A 20 16.70 -27.39 3.59
N GLY A 21 15.81 -27.94 4.43
CA GLY A 21 16.22 -28.58 5.68
C GLY A 21 16.82 -27.57 6.65
N LYS A 22 18.14 -27.63 6.84
CA LYS A 22 18.90 -26.69 7.68
C LYS A 22 19.65 -25.63 6.87
N THR A 23 19.73 -25.80 5.56
CA THR A 23 20.49 -24.88 4.70
C THR A 23 19.57 -23.76 4.25
N VAL A 24 20.02 -22.52 4.40
CA VAL A 24 19.36 -21.33 3.88
C VAL A 24 20.32 -20.55 3.00
N VAL A 25 19.82 -20.07 1.87
CA VAL A 25 20.51 -19.18 0.95
C VAL A 25 19.75 -17.86 0.96
N ILE A 26 20.47 -16.77 1.18
CA ILE A 26 19.93 -15.42 1.28
C ILE A 26 20.54 -14.61 0.15
N ASN A 27 19.71 -14.01 -0.68
CA ASN A 27 20.15 -12.98 -1.62
C ASN A 27 19.54 -11.66 -1.15
N GLN A 28 20.36 -10.77 -0.60
CA GLN A 28 19.97 -9.40 -0.29
C GLN A 28 20.14 -8.55 -1.54
N ILE A 29 19.11 -7.80 -1.89
CA ILE A 29 19.11 -6.80 -2.94
C ILE A 29 18.97 -5.43 -2.26
N THR A 30 19.97 -4.58 -2.41
CA THR A 30 19.99 -3.25 -1.82
C THR A 30 19.27 -2.23 -2.70
N SER A 31 19.04 -1.04 -2.15
CA SER A 31 18.52 0.12 -2.90
C SER A 31 19.37 0.46 -4.13
N ASP A 32 20.65 0.12 -4.15
CA ASP A 32 21.59 0.39 -5.25
C ASP A 32 21.68 -0.75 -6.28
N ASN A 33 20.81 -1.77 -6.17
CA ASN A 33 20.83 -3.01 -6.96
C ASN A 33 22.05 -3.90 -6.73
N ASP A 34 22.81 -3.66 -5.66
CA ASP A 34 23.85 -4.60 -5.25
C ASP A 34 23.22 -5.86 -4.69
N CYS A 35 23.82 -7.00 -5.02
CA CYS A 35 23.36 -8.30 -4.57
C CYS A 35 24.40 -8.96 -3.66
N ASN A 36 24.05 -9.13 -2.39
CA ASN A 36 24.88 -9.85 -1.42
C ASN A 36 24.29 -11.24 -1.18
N LYS A 37 25.03 -12.27 -1.59
CA LYS A 37 24.64 -13.67 -1.39
C LYS A 37 25.32 -14.28 -0.18
N ILE A 38 24.52 -14.82 0.73
CA ILE A 38 24.98 -15.54 1.92
C ILE A 38 24.42 -16.95 1.90
N ASN A 39 25.24 -17.93 2.30
CA ASN A 39 24.79 -19.30 2.54
C ASN A 39 25.03 -19.61 4.03
N LEU A 40 23.97 -19.99 4.74
CA LEU A 40 24.04 -20.36 6.15
C LEU A 40 23.56 -21.79 6.34
N SER A 41 24.18 -22.49 7.28
CA SER A 41 23.63 -23.72 7.84
C SER A 41 23.10 -23.39 9.22
N LEU A 42 21.78 -23.45 9.37
CA LEU A 42 21.11 -23.35 10.66
C LEU A 42 21.45 -24.55 11.54
N ASN A 43 21.40 -24.37 12.85
CA ASN A 43 21.59 -25.48 13.80
C ASN A 43 20.46 -26.51 13.69
N GLN A 44 19.26 -26.04 13.33
CA GLN A 44 18.03 -26.81 13.27
C GLN A 44 17.30 -26.64 11.95
N LYS A 45 16.21 -27.39 11.77
CA LYS A 45 15.39 -27.33 10.55
C LYS A 45 14.65 -26.00 10.48
N TYR A 46 14.79 -25.31 9.35
CA TYR A 46 14.08 -24.08 9.02
C TYR A 46 12.56 -24.25 9.11
N ILE A 47 11.88 -23.26 9.70
CA ILE A 47 10.41 -23.13 9.72
C ILE A 47 9.98 -21.91 8.92
N ASP A 48 10.45 -20.72 9.32
CA ASP A 48 10.03 -19.45 8.74
C ASP A 48 11.08 -18.36 8.99
N CYS A 49 10.97 -17.21 8.32
CA CYS A 49 11.85 -16.07 8.55
C CYS A 49 11.15 -14.71 8.41
N VAL A 50 11.71 -13.69 9.05
CA VAL A 50 11.30 -12.28 8.90
C VAL A 50 12.53 -11.37 8.85
N SER A 51 12.38 -10.15 8.35
CA SER A 51 13.47 -9.17 8.25
C SER A 51 13.11 -7.84 8.88
N ILE A 52 14.08 -7.22 9.56
CA ILE A 52 14.00 -5.85 10.08
C ILE A 52 15.43 -5.32 10.30
N ASN A 53 15.67 -4.02 10.12
CA ASN A 53 16.95 -3.35 10.37
C ASN A 53 18.17 -4.01 9.71
N SER A 54 18.09 -4.34 8.41
CA SER A 54 19.15 -5.04 7.68
C SER A 54 19.51 -6.42 8.26
N CYS A 55 18.61 -7.02 9.04
CA CYS A 55 18.79 -8.34 9.65
C CYS A 55 17.71 -9.31 9.16
N VAL A 56 18.08 -10.58 9.03
CA VAL A 56 17.12 -11.67 8.78
C VAL A 56 17.12 -12.62 9.98
N TYR A 57 15.94 -12.88 10.52
CA TYR A 57 15.69 -13.75 11.66
C TYR A 57 15.07 -15.04 11.16
N PHE A 58 15.72 -16.17 11.41
CA PHE A 58 15.29 -17.51 11.04
C PHE A 58 14.73 -18.23 12.26
N LEU A 59 13.49 -18.67 12.15
CA LEU A 59 12.86 -19.55 13.12
C LEU A 59 13.11 -21.01 12.76
N SER A 60 13.58 -21.78 13.74
CA SER A 60 13.81 -23.21 13.61
C SER A 60 13.30 -23.97 14.84
N GLN A 61 13.03 -25.27 14.70
CA GLN A 61 12.56 -26.12 15.80
C GLN A 61 13.64 -27.08 16.27
N ILE A 62 13.88 -27.13 17.58
CA ILE A 62 14.81 -28.07 18.19
C ILE A 62 14.08 -29.39 18.47
N SER A 63 14.48 -30.45 17.78
CA SER A 63 13.80 -31.76 17.84
C SER A 63 14.24 -32.68 18.99
N ASN A 64 15.31 -32.33 19.73
CA ASN A 64 16.10 -33.26 20.54
C ASN A 64 16.00 -33.08 22.06
N ILE A 65 14.95 -32.42 22.59
CA ILE A 65 14.79 -32.20 24.03
C ILE A 65 13.45 -32.76 24.52
N SER A 66 13.39 -33.17 25.79
CA SER A 66 12.18 -33.60 26.50
C SER A 66 11.02 -32.59 26.45
N THR A 67 11.34 -31.33 26.18
CA THR A 67 10.40 -30.26 25.83
C THR A 67 10.86 -29.58 24.54
N PRO A 68 10.09 -29.65 23.44
CA PRO A 68 10.50 -29.01 22.21
C PRO A 68 10.55 -27.48 22.42
N CYS A 69 11.61 -26.85 21.92
CA CYS A 69 11.81 -25.41 21.97
C CYS A 69 12.12 -24.86 20.57
N LEU A 70 11.99 -23.55 20.44
CA LEU A 70 12.28 -22.84 19.20
C LEU A 70 13.67 -22.23 19.29
N GLU A 71 14.31 -22.08 18.15
CA GLU A 71 15.57 -21.37 18.01
C GLU A 71 15.40 -20.23 17.02
N ILE A 72 15.92 -19.06 17.38
CA ILE A 72 16.09 -17.95 16.46
C ILE A 72 17.56 -17.84 16.11
N THR A 73 17.87 -17.85 14.82
CA THR A 73 19.18 -17.47 14.28
C THR A 73 19.02 -16.13 13.57
N MET A 74 19.79 -15.12 13.97
CA MET A 74 19.81 -13.81 13.30
C MET A 74 21.10 -13.66 12.51
N TYR A 75 20.99 -13.23 11.26
CA TYR A 75 22.11 -12.74 10.45
C TYR A 75 21.98 -11.23 10.25
N ASN A 76 23.03 -10.47 10.57
CA ASN A 76 23.08 -9.02 10.39
C ASN A 76 23.95 -8.66 9.17
N PHE A 77 23.38 -7.98 8.18
CA PHE A 77 24.09 -7.59 6.96
C PHE A 77 25.00 -6.36 7.11
N ILE A 78 24.92 -5.63 8.23
CA ILE A 78 25.76 -4.45 8.49
C ILE A 78 27.17 -4.89 8.93
N ASP A 79 27.25 -5.84 9.85
CA ASP A 79 28.52 -6.28 10.46
C ASP A 79 28.86 -7.76 10.14
N ASN A 80 28.01 -8.45 9.37
CA ASN A 80 28.12 -9.87 9.06
C ASN A 80 28.12 -10.79 10.29
N SER A 81 27.58 -10.33 11.40
CA SER A 81 27.47 -11.13 12.62
C SER A 81 26.32 -12.14 12.53
N ILE A 82 26.52 -13.26 13.24
CA ILE A 82 25.52 -14.30 13.43
C ILE A 82 25.33 -14.48 14.92
N SER A 83 24.08 -14.45 15.36
CA SER A 83 23.70 -14.81 16.72
C SER A 83 22.60 -15.87 16.71
N SER A 84 22.52 -16.66 17.77
CA SER A 84 21.44 -17.61 17.94
C SER A 84 21.08 -17.76 19.42
N PHE A 85 19.80 -17.89 19.71
CA PHE A 85 19.29 -18.11 21.05
C PHE A 85 18.04 -18.97 21.01
N GLN A 86 17.79 -19.65 22.12
CA GLN A 86 16.62 -20.51 22.30
C GLN A 86 15.47 -19.70 22.87
N ILE A 87 14.26 -20.02 22.42
CA ILE A 87 13.03 -19.47 22.95
C ILE A 87 12.26 -20.61 23.62
N ASP A 88 12.18 -20.50 24.94
CA ASP A 88 11.44 -21.41 25.80
C ASP A 88 9.99 -20.94 25.99
N ASN A 89 9.15 -21.82 26.54
CA ASN A 89 7.78 -21.53 26.93
C ASN A 89 6.80 -21.20 25.78
N ILE A 90 7.09 -21.62 24.56
CA ILE A 90 6.17 -21.59 23.42
C ILE A 90 5.88 -23.03 22.99
N SER A 91 4.61 -23.38 22.76
CA SER A 91 4.31 -24.69 22.18
C SER A 91 4.76 -24.77 20.72
N THR A 92 5.49 -25.85 20.42
CA THR A 92 5.96 -26.18 19.07
C THR A 92 5.01 -27.14 18.32
N SER A 93 3.79 -27.35 18.82
CA SER A 93 2.77 -28.06 18.08
C SER A 93 1.85 -27.05 17.40
N GLY A 94 1.55 -27.22 16.12
CA GLY A 94 0.60 -26.36 15.40
C GLY A 94 1.25 -25.31 14.48
N LYS A 95 0.54 -24.20 14.26
CA LYS A 95 0.88 -23.16 13.29
C LYS A 95 1.88 -22.18 13.87
N TYR A 96 3.01 -21.94 13.20
CA TYR A 96 3.96 -20.93 13.64
C TYR A 96 3.61 -19.57 13.06
N SER A 97 3.73 -18.54 13.89
CA SER A 97 3.76 -17.16 13.41
C SER A 97 4.56 -16.32 14.39
N PHE A 98 5.47 -15.52 13.85
CA PHE A 98 6.30 -14.63 14.64
C PHE A 98 6.57 -13.34 13.89
N ALA A 99 6.84 -12.27 14.64
CA ALA A 99 7.16 -10.96 14.14
C ALA A 99 8.31 -10.37 14.96
N VAL A 100 9.08 -9.46 14.36
CA VAL A 100 10.16 -8.75 15.03
C VAL A 100 10.00 -7.26 14.78
N ASN A 101 10.12 -6.45 15.83
CA ASN A 101 10.02 -5.00 15.75
C ASN A 101 11.40 -4.35 15.57
N SER A 102 11.44 -3.04 15.34
CA SER A 102 12.69 -2.29 15.14
C SER A 102 13.61 -2.24 16.37
N ASN A 103 13.11 -2.58 17.56
CA ASN A 103 13.91 -2.73 18.78
C ASN A 103 14.52 -4.15 18.92
N GLY A 104 14.23 -5.06 17.98
CA GLY A 104 14.62 -6.47 18.06
C GLY A 104 13.79 -7.29 19.03
N ASN A 105 12.68 -6.75 19.56
CA ASN A 105 11.74 -7.55 20.33
C ASN A 105 10.99 -8.49 19.38
N MET A 106 10.86 -9.74 19.80
CA MET A 106 10.25 -10.81 19.04
C MET A 106 8.92 -11.22 19.67
N TYR A 107 7.94 -11.41 18.82
CA TYR A 107 6.56 -11.69 19.19
C TYR A 107 6.18 -13.03 18.59
N PHE A 108 5.72 -13.96 19.42
CA PHE A 108 5.37 -15.31 18.98
C PHE A 108 3.94 -15.66 19.35
N LEU A 109 3.28 -16.35 18.43
CA LEU A 109 2.02 -17.02 18.71
C LEU A 109 2.27 -18.23 19.62
N ASP A 110 1.65 -18.24 20.80
CA ASP A 110 1.62 -19.41 21.67
C ASP A 110 0.51 -20.37 21.24
N ASN A 111 0.90 -21.45 20.57
CA ASN A 111 -0.02 -22.45 20.04
C ASN A 111 -0.82 -23.23 21.10
N ARG A 112 -0.49 -23.13 22.39
CA ARG A 112 -1.35 -23.74 23.44
C ARG A 112 -2.72 -23.10 23.52
N TYR A 113 -2.81 -21.82 23.14
CA TYR A 113 -4.00 -21.01 23.35
C TYR A 113 -4.53 -20.39 22.05
N HIS A 114 -3.76 -20.44 20.95
CA HIS A 114 -4.07 -19.90 19.61
C HIS A 114 -4.43 -18.40 19.55
N SER A 115 -4.61 -17.71 20.68
CA SER A 115 -4.93 -16.28 20.80
C SER A 115 -3.91 -15.51 21.65
N THR A 116 -2.82 -16.16 22.05
CA THR A 116 -1.84 -15.59 22.99
C THR A 116 -0.55 -15.22 22.28
N VAL A 117 -0.06 -14.01 22.53
CA VAL A 117 1.24 -13.52 22.05
C VAL A 117 2.22 -13.48 23.21
N SER A 118 3.38 -14.11 23.06
CA SER A 118 4.50 -14.01 24.00
C SER A 118 5.61 -13.16 23.38
N CYS A 119 6.12 -12.20 24.14
CA CYS A 119 7.12 -11.23 23.70
C CYS A 119 8.47 -11.48 24.40
N TYR A 120 9.56 -11.42 23.64
CA TYR A 120 10.92 -11.65 24.09
C TYR A 120 11.82 -10.52 23.55
N ASN A 121 12.86 -10.14 24.28
CA ASN A 121 13.83 -9.16 23.81
C ASN A 121 14.82 -9.78 22.83
N SER A 122 15.68 -8.97 22.20
CA SER A 122 16.70 -9.39 21.23
C SER A 122 17.70 -10.44 21.73
N ASN A 123 17.79 -10.67 23.05
CA ASN A 123 18.62 -11.69 23.67
C ASN A 123 17.86 -12.99 24.00
N GLY A 124 16.58 -13.10 23.60
CA GLY A 124 15.72 -14.24 23.90
C GLY A 124 15.14 -14.25 25.31
N SER A 125 15.28 -13.17 26.08
CA SER A 125 14.68 -13.09 27.42
C SER A 125 13.20 -12.72 27.34
N TYR A 126 12.36 -13.41 28.11
CA TYR A 126 10.93 -13.12 28.20
C TYR A 126 10.66 -11.70 28.70
N ILE A 127 9.74 -10.99 28.05
CA ILE A 127 9.27 -9.66 28.47
C ILE A 127 7.86 -9.75 29.06
N TYR A 128 6.88 -10.19 28.26
CA TYR A 128 5.49 -10.30 28.68
C TYR A 128 4.69 -11.26 27.81
N ARG A 129 3.44 -11.52 28.22
CA ARG A 129 2.44 -12.27 27.47
C ARG A 129 1.13 -11.51 27.51
N THR A 130 0.42 -11.53 26.39
CA THR A 130 -0.93 -10.95 26.28
C THR A 130 -1.83 -11.89 25.49
N THR A 131 -3.13 -11.88 25.81
CA THR A 131 -4.13 -12.76 25.19
C THR A 131 -5.17 -11.90 24.50
N LEU A 132 -5.34 -12.13 23.21
CA LEU A 132 -6.34 -11.48 22.39
C LEU A 132 -7.69 -12.22 22.55
N PRO A 133 -8.82 -11.54 22.30
CA PRO A 133 -10.14 -12.15 22.40
C PRO A 133 -10.42 -13.20 21.30
N GLU A 134 -9.57 -13.27 20.27
CA GLU A 134 -9.78 -14.08 19.07
C GLU A 134 -8.50 -14.84 18.69
N ALA A 135 -8.68 -15.96 17.98
CA ALA A 135 -7.55 -16.76 17.49
C ALA A 135 -6.74 -15.98 16.45
N ILE A 136 -5.42 -16.01 16.60
CA ILE A 136 -4.46 -15.30 15.77
C ILE A 136 -4.06 -16.20 14.61
N ASN A 137 -4.25 -15.70 13.40
CA ASN A 137 -3.84 -16.34 12.17
C ASN A 137 -2.41 -15.98 11.81
N GLN A 138 -1.99 -14.73 12.07
CA GLN A 138 -0.67 -14.24 11.68
C GLN A 138 -0.24 -13.06 12.54
N LEU A 139 1.02 -13.06 12.94
CA LEU A 139 1.77 -11.94 13.47
C LEU A 139 2.66 -11.38 12.37
N PHE A 140 2.78 -10.05 12.34
CA PHE A 140 3.68 -9.34 11.42
C PHE A 140 3.91 -7.92 11.93
N THR A 141 4.87 -7.21 11.36
CA THR A 141 5.26 -5.86 11.80
C THR A 141 4.98 -4.86 10.67
N SER A 142 4.68 -3.60 11.01
CA SER A 142 4.72 -2.48 10.05
C SER A 142 6.09 -2.41 9.38
N THR A 143 6.14 -1.82 8.18
CA THR A 143 7.43 -1.71 7.46
C THR A 143 8.45 -0.95 8.30
N ASN A 144 8.08 0.14 8.97
CA ASN A 144 8.99 0.91 9.83
C ASN A 144 9.44 0.18 11.10
N GLY A 145 8.84 -0.96 11.43
CA GLY A 145 9.16 -1.77 12.60
C GLY A 145 8.55 -1.30 13.91
N GLU A 146 7.78 -0.22 13.93
CA GLU A 146 7.28 0.41 15.17
C GLU A 146 5.98 -0.19 15.70
N THR A 147 5.23 -0.90 14.86
CA THR A 147 3.93 -1.48 15.21
C THR A 147 3.90 -2.96 14.91
N VAL A 148 3.45 -3.75 15.87
CA VAL A 148 3.20 -5.19 15.67
C VAL A 148 1.71 -5.42 15.50
N PHE A 149 1.38 -6.21 14.50
CA PHE A 149 0.01 -6.57 14.17
C PHE A 149 -0.26 -8.04 14.49
N ALA A 150 -1.49 -8.30 14.92
CA ALA A 150 -2.04 -9.64 15.07
C ALA A 150 -3.34 -9.71 14.26
N ALA A 151 -3.29 -10.44 13.15
CA ALA A 151 -4.47 -10.70 12.33
C ALA A 151 -5.22 -11.92 12.83
N THR A 152 -6.54 -11.80 12.86
CA THR A 152 -7.48 -12.85 13.27
C THR A 152 -8.42 -13.18 12.11
N ASN A 153 -9.50 -13.92 12.37
CA ASN A 153 -10.52 -14.19 11.35
C ASN A 153 -11.42 -13.01 11.04
N ASP A 154 -11.56 -12.06 11.97
CA ASP A 154 -12.56 -10.99 11.86
C ASP A 154 -11.94 -9.59 11.85
N ARG A 155 -10.80 -9.42 12.52
CA ARG A 155 -10.14 -8.10 12.64
C ARG A 155 -8.62 -8.19 12.75
N ILE A 156 -7.97 -7.03 12.62
CA ILE A 156 -6.54 -6.87 12.88
C ILE A 156 -6.39 -6.05 14.15
N PHE A 157 -5.54 -6.53 15.05
CA PHE A 157 -5.11 -5.81 16.24
C PHE A 157 -3.72 -5.23 16.01
N SER A 158 -3.41 -4.12 16.66
CA SER A 158 -2.06 -3.54 16.69
C SER A 158 -1.60 -3.25 18.11
N SER A 159 -0.30 -3.30 18.31
CA SER A 159 0.40 -2.85 19.52
C SER A 159 1.61 -2.03 19.09
N SER A 160 1.83 -0.88 19.72
CA SER A 160 3.10 -0.17 19.59
C SER A 160 4.24 -1.05 20.12
N SER A 161 5.44 -0.89 19.56
CA SER A 161 6.66 -1.60 19.95
C SER A 161 7.02 -1.47 21.43
N ASN A 162 6.52 -0.43 22.10
CA ASN A 162 6.75 -0.14 23.52
C ASN A 162 5.54 -0.48 24.42
N ASP A 163 4.46 -1.01 23.87
CA ASP A 163 3.25 -1.36 24.60
C ASP A 163 3.08 -2.90 24.68
N SER A 164 2.42 -3.35 25.74
CA SER A 164 2.02 -4.74 25.94
C SER A 164 0.58 -5.03 25.55
N THR A 165 -0.18 -4.00 25.19
CA THR A 165 -1.61 -4.06 24.92
C THR A 165 -1.91 -4.01 23.42
N PHE A 166 -2.69 -4.98 22.95
CA PHE A 166 -3.20 -5.01 21.58
C PHE A 166 -4.59 -4.35 21.55
N THR A 167 -4.75 -3.39 20.65
CA THR A 167 -6.04 -2.71 20.41
C THR A 167 -6.54 -3.01 19.01
N THR A 168 -7.85 -2.90 18.76
CA THR A 168 -8.39 -3.11 17.41
C THR A 168 -7.88 -2.02 16.48
N PHE A 169 -7.17 -2.43 15.44
CA PHE A 169 -6.62 -1.56 14.40
C PHE A 169 -7.56 -1.45 13.20
N LEU A 170 -7.96 -2.60 12.64
CA LEU A 170 -8.90 -2.67 11.53
C LEU A 170 -10.00 -3.67 11.85
N SER A 171 -11.26 -3.26 11.77
CA SER A 171 -12.43 -4.15 11.94
C SER A 171 -12.81 -4.86 10.63
N GLN A 172 -11.80 -5.20 9.82
CA GLN A 172 -11.97 -5.82 8.51
C GLN A 172 -11.30 -7.20 8.52
N LYS A 173 -12.02 -8.19 7.98
CA LYS A 173 -11.50 -9.53 7.77
C LYS A 173 -10.52 -9.55 6.60
N LEU A 174 -9.30 -10.07 6.85
CA LEU A 174 -8.30 -10.40 5.83
C LEU A 174 -7.89 -11.88 5.95
N GLN A 175 -7.61 -12.52 4.83
CA GLN A 175 -7.16 -13.91 4.77
C GLN A 175 -5.64 -14.02 4.70
N SER A 176 -5.05 -14.71 5.68
CA SER A 176 -3.62 -15.01 5.66
C SER A 176 -3.20 -15.85 4.44
N PRO A 177 -1.99 -15.66 3.90
CA PRO A 177 -0.98 -14.70 4.36
C PRO A 177 -1.36 -13.24 4.04
N ILE A 178 -1.07 -12.36 5.00
CA ILE A 178 -1.17 -10.91 4.90
C ILE A 178 0.24 -10.36 4.69
N TYR A 179 0.37 -9.47 3.74
CA TYR A 179 1.59 -8.74 3.40
C TYR A 179 1.38 -7.26 3.66
N VAL A 180 2.44 -6.57 4.08
CA VAL A 180 2.43 -5.13 4.32
C VAL A 180 3.38 -4.49 3.33
N THR A 181 2.90 -3.48 2.60
CA THR A 181 3.74 -2.66 1.72
C THR A 181 4.41 -1.54 2.52
N GLN A 182 5.43 -0.89 1.95
CA GLN A 182 6.09 0.26 2.60
C GLN A 182 5.15 1.42 2.98
N ASP A 183 4.05 1.60 2.25
CA ASP A 183 3.02 2.61 2.54
C ASP A 183 1.94 2.10 3.51
N ASP A 184 2.25 1.11 4.34
CA ASP A 184 1.35 0.46 5.31
C ASP A 184 -0.01 0.03 4.71
N ILE A 185 0.00 -0.44 3.46
CA ILE A 185 -1.13 -1.12 2.84
C ILE A 185 -1.03 -2.61 3.16
N PHE A 186 -2.08 -3.13 3.78
CA PHE A 186 -2.26 -4.52 4.16
C PHE A 186 -2.97 -5.23 3.02
N ALA A 187 -2.36 -6.29 2.51
CA ALA A 187 -2.91 -7.04 1.41
C ALA A 187 -2.90 -8.54 1.68
N ASP A 188 -4.02 -9.19 1.44
CA ASP A 188 -4.26 -10.58 1.82
C ASP A 188 -4.08 -11.56 0.65
N TYR A 189 -4.26 -12.86 0.92
CA TYR A 189 -4.19 -13.93 -0.08
C TYR A 189 -5.13 -13.72 -1.26
N ASN A 190 -6.36 -13.25 -1.02
CA ASN A 190 -7.39 -13.08 -2.04
C ASN A 190 -7.19 -11.82 -2.88
N GLY A 191 -6.21 -10.97 -2.52
CA GLY A 191 -6.03 -9.70 -3.19
C GLY A 191 -6.78 -8.55 -2.53
N THR A 192 -7.41 -8.74 -1.37
CA THR A 192 -8.03 -7.64 -0.63
C THR A 192 -6.95 -6.73 -0.07
N ALA A 193 -7.03 -5.44 -0.40
CA ALA A 193 -6.12 -4.40 0.06
C ALA A 193 -6.86 -3.42 0.97
N VAL A 194 -6.24 -3.07 2.09
CA VAL A 194 -6.76 -2.17 3.13
C VAL A 194 -5.61 -1.30 3.65
N SER A 195 -5.89 -0.06 4.05
CA SER A 195 -4.97 0.77 4.82
C SER A 195 -5.71 1.36 6.02
N SER A 196 -4.97 1.82 7.04
CA SER A 196 -5.51 2.65 8.11
C SER A 196 -5.81 4.08 7.69
N GLU A 197 -5.35 4.51 6.52
CA GLU A 197 -5.69 5.85 6.01
C GLU A 197 -7.16 5.92 5.63
N ASN A 198 -7.87 6.93 6.17
CA ASN A 198 -9.32 7.14 5.96
C ASN A 198 -9.72 7.28 4.49
N ASP A 199 -8.78 7.59 3.60
CA ASP A 199 -9.01 7.83 2.17
C ASP A 199 -8.65 6.64 1.26
N PHE A 200 -8.25 5.50 1.83
CA PHE A 200 -7.99 4.26 1.09
C PHE A 200 -9.19 3.30 1.23
N PRO A 201 -10.08 3.21 0.24
CA PRO A 201 -11.18 2.25 0.30
C PRO A 201 -10.63 0.83 0.29
N THR A 202 -11.26 -0.06 1.07
CA THR A 202 -11.02 -1.49 0.91
C THR A 202 -11.50 -1.92 -0.47
N PHE A 203 -10.62 -2.55 -1.24
CA PHE A 203 -10.97 -3.17 -2.51
C PHE A 203 -10.31 -4.54 -2.62
N THR A 204 -10.81 -5.37 -3.54
CA THR A 204 -10.24 -6.70 -3.82
C THR A 204 -9.80 -6.76 -5.26
N THR A 205 -8.57 -7.22 -5.48
CA THR A 205 -8.05 -7.44 -6.83
C THR A 205 -8.62 -8.71 -7.43
N SER A 206 -8.48 -8.87 -8.74
CA SER A 206 -8.81 -10.11 -9.45
C SER A 206 -7.72 -11.18 -9.31
N ILE A 207 -6.68 -10.93 -8.51
CA ILE A 207 -5.46 -11.75 -8.42
C ILE A 207 -5.24 -12.19 -6.98
N SER A 208 -5.42 -13.49 -6.74
CA SER A 208 -5.05 -14.15 -5.49
C SER A 208 -3.64 -14.76 -5.57
N SER A 209 -2.88 -14.72 -4.48
CA SER A 209 -1.55 -15.34 -4.41
C SER A 209 -1.18 -15.74 -2.99
N SER A 210 -0.63 -16.94 -2.82
CA SER A 210 -0.05 -17.44 -1.56
C SER A 210 1.38 -16.97 -1.30
N ASN A 211 1.98 -16.29 -2.28
CA ASN A 211 3.34 -15.75 -2.20
C ASN A 211 3.28 -14.24 -1.95
N THR A 212 4.38 -13.65 -1.50
CA THR A 212 4.53 -12.20 -1.45
C THR A 212 4.37 -11.66 -2.86
N ASN A 213 3.23 -11.05 -3.14
CA ASN A 213 2.88 -10.53 -4.46
C ASN A 213 2.12 -9.23 -4.26
N VAL A 214 2.81 -8.22 -3.74
CA VAL A 214 2.22 -6.92 -3.43
C VAL A 214 3.26 -5.85 -3.69
N GLY A 215 2.88 -4.70 -4.21
CA GLY A 215 3.79 -3.56 -4.33
C GLY A 215 3.01 -2.29 -4.55
N ILE A 216 3.65 -1.14 -4.38
CA ILE A 216 3.07 0.17 -4.66
C ILE A 216 3.88 0.87 -5.74
N ALA A 217 3.19 1.42 -6.74
CA ALA A 217 3.80 2.27 -7.73
C ALA A 217 2.91 3.49 -8.02
N LYS A 218 3.40 4.68 -7.68
CA LYS A 218 2.59 5.92 -7.67
C LYS A 218 1.28 5.73 -6.88
N ASN A 219 0.14 5.88 -7.53
CA ASN A 219 -1.19 5.71 -6.94
C ASN A 219 -1.78 4.30 -7.17
N TYR A 220 -0.95 3.31 -7.51
CA TYR A 220 -1.40 1.97 -7.83
C TYR A 220 -0.87 0.95 -6.83
N PHE A 221 -1.79 0.16 -6.28
CA PHE A 221 -1.47 -1.12 -5.67
C PHE A 221 -1.23 -2.15 -6.76
N CYS A 222 -0.04 -2.72 -6.80
CA CYS A 222 0.41 -3.60 -7.88
C CYS A 222 0.30 -5.07 -7.47
N ARG A 223 -0.08 -5.92 -8.43
CA ARG A 223 0.02 -7.39 -8.36
C ARG A 223 0.59 -7.93 -9.67
N THR A 224 1.41 -8.97 -9.61
CA THR A 224 1.87 -9.72 -10.79
C THR A 224 1.05 -10.99 -11.01
N ALA A 225 0.70 -11.28 -12.26
CA ALA A 225 0.08 -12.54 -12.65
C ALA A 225 0.26 -12.78 -14.15
N ASN A 226 0.54 -14.03 -14.55
CA ASN A 226 0.61 -14.46 -15.96
C ASN A 226 1.55 -13.58 -16.81
N GLY A 227 2.74 -13.27 -16.30
CA GLY A 227 3.74 -12.46 -17.00
C GLY A 227 3.33 -11.00 -17.15
N LYS A 228 2.49 -10.47 -16.26
CA LYS A 228 2.01 -9.08 -16.32
C LYS A 228 2.00 -8.46 -14.94
N ILE A 229 2.29 -7.16 -14.87
CA ILE A 229 2.08 -6.34 -13.68
C ILE A 229 0.80 -5.55 -13.87
N TYR A 230 -0.16 -5.77 -12.97
CA TYR A 230 -1.40 -5.03 -12.92
C TYR A 230 -1.35 -4.02 -11.78
N GLY A 231 -1.72 -2.77 -12.07
CA GLY A 231 -1.95 -1.74 -11.08
C GLY A 231 -3.44 -1.64 -10.77
N TYR A 232 -3.79 -1.50 -9.51
CA TYR A 232 -5.14 -1.22 -9.04
C TYR A 232 -5.09 0.16 -8.41
N ASN A 233 -5.83 1.12 -8.97
CA ASN A 233 -5.80 2.48 -8.44
C ASN A 233 -6.24 2.46 -6.97
N LYS A 234 -5.41 3.01 -6.09
CA LYS A 234 -5.62 2.95 -4.64
C LYS A 234 -6.90 3.61 -4.13
N TYR A 235 -7.52 4.47 -4.93
CA TYR A 235 -8.71 5.22 -4.57
C TYR A 235 -10.03 4.58 -5.04
N ASN A 236 -9.99 3.57 -5.92
CA ASN A 236 -11.21 2.98 -6.50
C ASN A 236 -11.07 1.51 -6.92
N GLY A 237 -9.87 0.93 -6.87
CA GLY A 237 -9.61 -0.45 -7.24
C GLY A 237 -9.64 -0.74 -8.74
N LYS A 238 -9.76 0.26 -9.64
CA LYS A 238 -9.74 0.04 -11.10
C LYS A 238 -8.40 -0.55 -11.50
N GLN A 239 -8.48 -1.70 -12.17
CA GLN A 239 -7.33 -2.42 -12.69
C GLN A 239 -6.82 -1.80 -14.00
N VAL A 240 -5.51 -1.67 -14.12
CA VAL A 240 -4.77 -1.26 -15.33
C VAL A 240 -3.59 -2.21 -15.54
N LEU A 241 -3.22 -2.44 -16.80
CA LEU A 241 -1.99 -3.16 -17.12
C LEU A 241 -0.83 -2.15 -17.11
N LEU A 242 0.14 -2.36 -16.21
CA LEU A 242 1.30 -1.46 -16.07
C LEU A 242 2.53 -1.98 -16.80
N TYR A 243 2.67 -3.29 -16.96
CA TYR A 243 3.86 -3.87 -17.59
C TYR A 243 3.60 -5.29 -18.09
N THR A 244 4.28 -5.69 -19.17
CA THR A 244 4.31 -7.07 -19.67
C THR A 244 5.73 -7.59 -19.51
N LEU A 245 5.86 -8.74 -18.86
CA LEU A 245 7.11 -9.40 -18.53
C LEU A 245 7.37 -10.50 -19.55
N ASP A 246 8.64 -10.83 -19.75
CA ASP A 246 9.05 -11.91 -20.66
C ASP A 246 8.62 -13.29 -20.14
N GLU A 247 8.43 -13.41 -18.82
CA GLU A 247 7.95 -14.64 -18.18
C GLU A 247 7.10 -14.35 -16.92
N PRO A 248 6.25 -15.30 -16.48
CA PRO A 248 5.54 -15.23 -15.21
C PRO A 248 6.48 -15.10 -14.01
N GLN A 249 6.05 -14.36 -12.99
CA GLN A 249 6.79 -14.13 -11.75
C GLN A 249 5.97 -14.64 -10.57
N ASP A 250 6.63 -15.27 -9.61
CA ASP A 250 6.00 -15.89 -8.44
C ASP A 250 5.91 -14.94 -7.25
N TYR A 251 6.85 -13.99 -7.16
CA TYR A 251 6.93 -13.01 -6.09
C TYR A 251 7.06 -11.60 -6.65
N MET A 252 6.53 -10.65 -5.90
CA MET A 252 6.69 -9.22 -6.15
C MET A 252 6.67 -8.44 -4.83
N CYS A 253 7.62 -7.52 -4.68
CA CYS A 253 7.59 -6.47 -3.68
C CYS A 253 7.87 -5.10 -4.33
N SER A 254 7.65 -4.02 -3.58
CA SER A 254 8.11 -2.69 -3.97
C SER A 254 8.95 -2.10 -2.86
N VAL A 255 10.09 -1.50 -3.23
CA VAL A 255 11.00 -0.81 -2.32
C VAL A 255 11.46 0.48 -3.00
N ASP A 256 11.37 1.60 -2.30
CA ASP A 256 11.75 2.93 -2.78
C ASP A 256 11.11 3.25 -4.14
N ASN A 257 11.92 3.51 -5.18
CA ASN A 257 11.44 3.77 -6.54
C ASN A 257 11.36 2.51 -7.41
N LYS A 258 11.41 1.30 -6.84
CA LYS A 258 11.57 0.05 -7.60
C LYS A 258 10.46 -0.96 -7.32
N ILE A 259 10.17 -1.79 -8.32
CA ILE A 259 9.47 -3.07 -8.18
C ILE A 259 10.51 -4.18 -8.35
N ILE A 260 10.51 -5.15 -7.44
CA ILE A 260 11.39 -6.31 -7.49
C ILE A 260 10.53 -7.54 -7.64
N LEU A 261 10.88 -8.38 -8.61
CA LEU A 261 10.17 -9.59 -9.01
C LEU A 261 11.11 -10.79 -8.91
N PHE A 262 10.57 -11.95 -8.59
CA PHE A 262 11.32 -13.19 -8.58
C PHE A 262 10.51 -14.35 -9.17
N SER A 263 11.15 -15.07 -10.08
CA SER A 263 10.63 -16.29 -10.72
C SER A 263 11.34 -17.49 -10.12
N VAL A 264 10.59 -18.40 -9.51
CA VAL A 264 11.12 -19.64 -8.95
C VAL A 264 11.58 -20.57 -10.06
N ASN A 265 10.86 -20.58 -11.19
CA ASN A 265 11.16 -21.46 -12.30
C ASN A 265 12.51 -21.14 -12.96
N SER A 266 12.78 -19.87 -13.23
CA SER A 266 14.05 -19.43 -13.83
C SER A 266 15.13 -19.10 -12.79
N CYS A 267 14.74 -18.94 -11.52
CA CYS A 267 15.58 -18.41 -10.44
C CYS A 267 16.14 -17.01 -10.76
N ILE A 268 15.43 -16.22 -11.57
CA ILE A 268 15.83 -14.87 -11.96
C ILE A 268 15.10 -13.85 -11.08
N CYS A 269 15.87 -12.87 -10.61
CA CYS A 269 15.34 -11.65 -10.01
C CYS A 269 15.34 -10.53 -11.05
N THR A 270 14.22 -9.83 -11.18
CA THR A 270 14.08 -8.70 -12.09
C THR A 270 13.72 -7.44 -11.30
N THR A 271 14.47 -6.37 -11.51
CA THR A 271 14.18 -5.06 -10.93
C THR A 271 13.68 -4.14 -12.04
N ILE A 272 12.57 -3.44 -11.77
CA ILE A 272 11.97 -2.47 -12.67
C ILE A 272 11.86 -1.15 -11.92
N ASP A 273 12.39 -0.07 -12.49
CA ASP A 273 12.13 1.26 -11.97
C ASP A 273 10.65 1.60 -12.14
N LYS A 274 10.01 2.10 -11.08
CA LYS A 274 8.60 2.47 -11.10
C LYS A 274 8.33 3.52 -12.19
N GLY A 275 9.33 4.30 -12.62
CA GLY A 275 9.22 5.24 -13.74
C GLY A 275 8.94 4.57 -15.09
N ASP A 276 9.41 3.34 -15.30
CA ASP A 276 9.33 2.62 -16.57
C ASP A 276 7.99 1.87 -16.75
N LEU A 277 7.16 1.86 -15.71
CA LEU A 277 5.82 1.29 -15.79
C LEU A 277 4.92 2.14 -16.69
N SER A 278 4.10 1.47 -17.50
CA SER A 278 3.12 2.07 -18.39
C SER A 278 1.89 2.51 -17.61
N TYR A 279 1.97 3.69 -16.99
CA TYR A 279 0.82 4.31 -16.37
C TYR A 279 -0.12 4.88 -17.43
N PRO A 280 -1.44 4.87 -17.19
CA PRO A 280 -2.36 5.68 -17.96
C PRO A 280 -1.87 7.13 -17.93
N GLN A 281 -1.59 7.67 -19.12
CA GLN A 281 -1.19 9.06 -19.25
C GLN A 281 -2.42 9.94 -19.00
N PRO A 282 -2.29 11.05 -18.25
CA PRO A 282 -3.31 12.08 -18.28
C PRO A 282 -3.53 12.46 -19.75
N ALA A 283 -4.76 12.36 -20.24
CA ALA A 283 -5.04 12.76 -21.61
C ALA A 283 -4.51 14.17 -21.85
N THR A 284 -3.53 14.31 -22.74
CA THR A 284 -3.04 15.61 -23.19
C THR A 284 -4.22 16.37 -23.79
N ALA A 285 -4.31 17.67 -23.49
CA ALA A 285 -5.34 18.52 -24.08
C ALA A 285 -5.31 18.37 -25.61
N PRO A 286 -6.48 18.24 -26.27
CA PRO A 286 -6.52 17.99 -27.70
C PRO A 286 -5.77 19.09 -28.46
N PRO A 287 -4.95 18.75 -29.47
CA PRO A 287 -4.39 19.74 -30.38
C PRO A 287 -5.53 20.52 -31.03
N SER A 288 -5.37 21.84 -31.09
CA SER A 288 -6.26 22.72 -31.82
C SER A 288 -6.42 22.25 -33.27
N SER A 289 -7.68 22.12 -33.67
CA SER A 289 -8.24 21.69 -34.95
C SER A 289 -7.40 21.92 -36.23
N SER A 290 -7.37 20.88 -37.08
CA SER A 290 -7.64 21.02 -38.52
C SER A 290 -8.34 19.77 -39.08
N GLN A 291 -9.32 20.02 -39.96
CA GLN A 291 -10.30 19.07 -40.49
C GLN A 291 -9.69 18.00 -41.41
N SER A 292 -10.26 16.78 -41.39
CA SER A 292 -10.72 16.11 -42.61
C SER A 292 -11.58 14.88 -42.28
N SER A 293 -12.69 14.78 -43.00
CA SER A 293 -13.74 13.77 -42.93
C SER A 293 -13.28 12.41 -43.46
N ASN A 294 -13.68 11.31 -42.81
CA ASN A 294 -14.44 10.27 -43.51
C ASN A 294 -15.11 9.27 -42.56
N SER A 295 -16.32 8.92 -42.96
CA SER A 295 -17.30 8.03 -42.32
C SER A 295 -16.90 6.55 -42.30
N SER A 296 -17.23 5.87 -41.20
CA SER A 296 -17.90 4.57 -41.25
C SER A 296 -18.53 4.25 -39.90
N ALA A 297 -19.85 4.07 -39.94
CA ALA A 297 -20.64 3.55 -38.85
C ALA A 297 -20.26 2.10 -38.58
N ASN A 298 -20.04 1.76 -37.31
CA ASN A 298 -20.28 0.41 -36.83
C ASN A 298 -20.94 0.49 -35.45
N ASN A 299 -22.18 0.02 -35.42
CA ASN A 299 -23.00 -0.15 -34.23
C ASN A 299 -22.32 -1.17 -33.30
N SER A 300 -22.02 -0.77 -32.08
CA SER A 300 -21.75 -1.67 -30.97
C SER A 300 -22.54 -1.15 -29.78
N SER A 301 -23.50 -1.95 -29.35
CA SER A 301 -24.35 -1.73 -28.19
C SER A 301 -23.49 -1.61 -26.93
N SER A 302 -23.17 -0.36 -26.57
CA SER A 302 -22.38 -0.04 -25.39
C SER A 302 -23.27 0.14 -24.16
N ASN A 303 -22.98 -0.63 -23.12
CA ASN A 303 -23.44 -0.32 -21.76
C ASN A 303 -22.68 0.92 -21.24
N ASN A 304 -23.06 2.10 -21.72
CA ASN A 304 -22.41 3.38 -21.41
C ASN A 304 -22.88 3.93 -20.04
N ASN A 305 -22.20 3.58 -18.95
CA ASN A 305 -22.24 4.37 -17.70
C ASN A 305 -21.16 5.49 -17.73
N SER A 306 -20.98 6.16 -18.88
CA SER A 306 -19.94 7.18 -19.02
C SER A 306 -20.35 8.49 -18.32
N ILE A 307 -19.44 9.03 -17.50
CA ILE A 307 -19.57 10.33 -16.86
C ILE A 307 -18.69 11.29 -17.64
N THR A 308 -19.27 12.36 -18.18
CA THR A 308 -18.56 13.34 -19.01
C THR A 308 -18.91 14.76 -18.58
N SER A 309 -18.11 15.73 -19.01
CA SER A 309 -18.38 17.16 -18.82
C SER A 309 -17.75 17.94 -19.98
N ASP A 310 -18.42 19.02 -20.40
CA ASP A 310 -17.82 19.97 -21.36
C ASP A 310 -16.96 21.04 -20.66
N VAL A 311 -16.99 21.08 -19.33
CA VAL A 311 -16.36 22.14 -18.51
C VAL A 311 -15.26 21.56 -17.63
N TYR A 312 -15.55 20.43 -16.98
CA TYR A 312 -14.59 19.79 -16.08
C TYR A 312 -13.77 18.74 -16.80
N TYR A 313 -12.51 18.65 -16.40
CA TYR A 313 -11.68 17.54 -16.82
C TYR A 313 -11.95 16.35 -15.91
N ILE A 314 -12.58 15.31 -16.47
CA ILE A 314 -12.86 14.07 -15.75
C ILE A 314 -11.74 13.10 -16.05
N ASP A 315 -10.79 13.02 -15.12
CA ASP A 315 -9.71 12.05 -15.17
C ASP A 315 -10.25 10.70 -14.66
N ASN A 316 -10.55 9.81 -15.59
CA ASN A 316 -11.07 8.47 -15.29
C ASN A 316 -9.99 7.48 -14.84
N ASP A 317 -8.71 7.90 -14.83
CA ASP A 317 -7.59 7.06 -14.42
C ASP A 317 -7.10 7.43 -13.03
N SER A 318 -7.04 8.72 -12.70
CA SER A 318 -6.80 9.19 -11.33
C SER A 318 -8.08 9.38 -10.50
N PHE A 319 -9.26 9.27 -11.13
CA PHE A 319 -10.58 9.52 -10.53
C PHE A 319 -10.66 10.90 -9.89
N MET A 320 -10.15 11.89 -10.63
CA MET A 320 -10.22 13.29 -10.25
C MET A 320 -11.12 14.04 -11.21
N ILE A 321 -11.87 15.00 -10.67
CA ILE A 321 -12.53 16.01 -11.49
C ILE A 321 -11.78 17.31 -11.26
N LYS A 322 -11.01 17.71 -12.28
CA LYS A 322 -10.15 18.90 -12.28
C LYS A 322 -10.80 20.04 -13.06
N ASN A 323 -10.12 21.19 -13.08
CA ASN A 323 -10.60 22.44 -13.69
C ASN A 323 -11.88 23.00 -13.02
N VAL A 324 -12.05 22.72 -11.73
CA VAL A 324 -13.13 23.30 -10.92
C VAL A 324 -12.64 24.62 -10.35
N LYS A 325 -13.38 25.69 -10.62
CA LYS A 325 -13.03 27.03 -10.13
C LYS A 325 -13.46 27.17 -8.67
N SER A 326 -12.65 27.91 -7.89
CA SER A 326 -13.04 28.39 -6.55
C SER A 326 -14.43 29.01 -6.57
N GLY A 327 -15.22 28.77 -5.52
CA GLY A 327 -16.58 29.27 -5.38
C GLY A 327 -17.62 28.50 -6.21
N THR A 328 -17.25 27.41 -6.87
CA THR A 328 -18.22 26.54 -7.57
C THR A 328 -19.11 25.85 -6.55
N THR A 329 -20.42 26.08 -6.65
CA THR A 329 -21.41 25.39 -5.79
C THR A 329 -21.68 23.96 -6.28
N ILE A 330 -22.13 23.09 -5.38
CA ILE A 330 -22.58 21.72 -5.72
C ILE A 330 -23.62 21.73 -6.86
N ALA A 331 -24.57 22.68 -6.82
CA ALA A 331 -25.61 22.80 -7.83
C ALA A 331 -25.03 23.16 -9.22
N GLN A 332 -24.12 24.14 -9.26
CA GLN A 332 -23.42 24.51 -10.49
C GLN A 332 -22.58 23.35 -11.02
N PHE A 333 -21.83 22.68 -10.15
CA PHE A 333 -21.02 21.53 -10.51
C PHE A 333 -21.84 20.41 -11.12
N LYS A 334 -22.91 20.01 -10.41
CA LYS A 334 -23.83 18.97 -10.88
C LYS A 334 -24.45 19.31 -12.23
N SER A 335 -24.79 20.58 -12.49
CA SER A 335 -25.38 21.02 -13.76
C SER A 335 -24.43 20.90 -14.98
N LYS A 336 -23.11 20.76 -14.75
CA LYS A 336 -22.10 20.64 -15.80
C LYS A 336 -21.64 19.20 -16.04
N LEU A 337 -22.20 18.23 -15.32
CA LEU A 337 -21.94 16.81 -15.51
C LEU A 337 -23.00 16.17 -16.40
N LYS A 338 -22.58 15.23 -17.23
CA LYS A 338 -23.43 14.39 -18.09
C LYS A 338 -23.23 12.94 -17.67
N TYR A 339 -24.33 12.28 -17.32
CA TYR A 339 -24.36 10.87 -16.93
C TYR A 339 -25.78 10.31 -17.13
N SER A 340 -25.91 9.01 -17.42
CA SER A 340 -27.19 8.36 -17.71
C SER A 340 -27.53 7.29 -16.68
N SER A 341 -28.77 7.27 -16.18
CA SER A 341 -29.27 6.26 -15.23
C SER A 341 -28.49 6.16 -13.90
N LEU A 342 -27.84 7.25 -13.46
CA LEU A 342 -27.12 7.35 -12.19
C LEU A 342 -27.69 8.47 -11.32
N SER A 343 -27.63 8.31 -10.00
CA SER A 343 -27.71 9.44 -9.06
C SER A 343 -26.30 9.86 -8.63
N VAL A 344 -26.16 11.08 -8.10
CA VAL A 344 -24.88 11.60 -7.59
C VAL A 344 -25.07 12.17 -6.18
N ALA A 345 -24.19 11.76 -5.27
CA ALA A 345 -24.10 12.23 -3.90
C ALA A 345 -22.73 12.86 -3.65
N PHE A 346 -22.66 13.86 -2.76
CA PHE A 346 -21.44 14.59 -2.50
C PHE A 346 -21.04 14.51 -1.02
N THR A 347 -19.73 14.47 -0.76
CA THR A 347 -19.16 14.70 0.57
C THR A 347 -18.17 15.86 0.52
N ASN A 348 -17.99 16.57 1.64
CA ASN A 348 -16.88 17.51 1.80
C ASN A 348 -15.55 16.77 2.04
N TYR A 349 -14.45 17.50 2.21
CA TYR A 349 -13.12 16.94 2.49
C TYR A 349 -13.03 16.20 3.84
N GLU A 350 -13.97 16.47 4.77
CA GLU A 350 -14.10 15.77 6.05
C GLU A 350 -15.06 14.56 5.95
N ASN A 351 -15.37 14.10 4.74
CA ASN A 351 -16.26 12.98 4.45
C ASN A 351 -17.71 13.13 4.95
N THR A 352 -18.15 14.35 5.27
CA THR A 352 -19.53 14.65 5.65
C THR A 352 -20.40 14.83 4.41
N VAL A 353 -21.58 14.21 4.38
CA VAL A 353 -22.54 14.34 3.26
C VAL A 353 -23.02 15.78 3.16
N VAL A 354 -22.92 16.34 1.95
CA VAL A 354 -23.32 17.72 1.65
C VAL A 354 -24.25 17.75 0.44
N THR A 355 -25.27 18.61 0.51
CA THR A 355 -26.28 18.76 -0.55
C THR A 355 -26.31 20.15 -1.17
N SER A 356 -25.62 21.12 -0.55
CA SER A 356 -25.51 22.51 -0.99
C SER A 356 -24.21 23.14 -0.50
N GLY A 357 -23.93 24.38 -0.94
CA GLY A 357 -22.69 25.10 -0.62
C GLY A 357 -21.61 24.96 -1.68
N ASN A 358 -20.44 25.53 -1.40
CA ASN A 358 -19.27 25.47 -2.27
C ASN A 358 -18.59 24.12 -2.16
N LEU A 359 -18.14 23.60 -3.29
CA LEU A 359 -17.25 22.44 -3.33
C LEU A 359 -15.83 22.92 -3.09
N GLY A 360 -15.11 22.22 -2.21
CA GLY A 360 -13.70 22.42 -2.00
C GLY A 360 -12.86 21.22 -2.42
N THR A 361 -11.54 21.44 -2.48
CA THR A 361 -10.59 20.38 -2.79
C THR A 361 -10.68 19.25 -1.77
N GLY A 362 -10.71 18.02 -2.25
CA GLY A 362 -10.91 16.82 -1.41
C GLY A 362 -12.38 16.44 -1.22
N ALA A 363 -13.33 17.27 -1.63
CA ALA A 363 -14.73 16.87 -1.73
C ALA A 363 -14.88 15.71 -2.73
N THR A 364 -15.89 14.85 -2.55
CA THR A 364 -16.08 13.68 -3.43
C THR A 364 -17.44 13.70 -4.11
N ALA A 365 -17.49 13.24 -5.37
CA ALA A 365 -18.71 12.98 -6.13
C ALA A 365 -18.88 11.47 -6.33
N SER A 366 -19.87 10.88 -5.65
CA SER A 366 -20.20 9.45 -5.73
C SER A 366 -21.38 9.22 -6.65
N PHE A 367 -21.18 8.48 -7.74
CA PHE A 367 -22.19 8.12 -8.73
C PHE A 367 -22.76 6.74 -8.41
N ILE A 368 -24.09 6.66 -8.26
CA ILE A 368 -24.79 5.52 -7.69
C ILE A 368 -25.77 4.96 -8.71
N LYS A 369 -25.76 3.63 -8.89
CA LYS A 369 -26.72 2.87 -9.69
C LYS A 369 -27.31 1.76 -8.83
N ASN A 370 -28.64 1.71 -8.73
CA ASN A 370 -29.36 0.67 -7.96
C ASN A 370 -28.86 0.51 -6.51
N GLY A 371 -28.49 1.61 -5.85
CA GLY A 371 -28.00 1.60 -4.46
C GLY A 371 -26.50 1.33 -4.30
N SER A 372 -25.77 0.97 -5.36
CA SER A 372 -24.32 0.76 -5.33
C SER A 372 -23.57 1.95 -5.93
N ILE A 373 -22.50 2.40 -5.27
CA ILE A 373 -21.56 3.36 -5.85
C ILE A 373 -20.80 2.66 -6.96
N ILE A 374 -20.88 3.19 -8.19
CA ILE A 374 -20.19 2.63 -9.36
C ILE A 374 -18.96 3.44 -9.76
N ALA A 375 -18.87 4.69 -9.32
CA ALA A 375 -17.70 5.55 -9.50
C ALA A 375 -17.69 6.63 -8.43
N LYS A 376 -16.52 6.95 -7.89
CA LYS A 376 -16.31 8.03 -6.92
C LYS A 376 -15.13 8.87 -7.40
N TYR A 377 -15.31 10.17 -7.51
CA TYR A 377 -14.27 11.09 -7.95
C TYR A 377 -13.93 12.09 -6.85
N THR A 378 -12.64 12.36 -6.66
CA THR A 378 -12.16 13.48 -5.84
C THR A 378 -12.19 14.76 -6.66
N ILE A 379 -12.74 15.81 -6.09
CA ILE A 379 -12.89 17.11 -6.73
C ILE A 379 -11.67 17.95 -6.39
N ILE A 380 -11.03 18.50 -7.42
CA ILE A 380 -9.85 19.36 -7.30
C ILE A 380 -10.25 20.78 -7.69
N VAL A 381 -10.25 21.68 -6.70
CA VAL A 381 -10.64 23.08 -6.87
C VAL A 381 -9.37 23.92 -6.93
N THR A 382 -9.09 24.49 -8.10
CA THR A 382 -7.82 25.17 -8.36
C THR A 382 -7.58 26.33 -7.39
N GLY A 383 -6.52 26.22 -6.60
CA GLY A 383 -6.06 27.19 -5.60
C GLY A 383 -6.62 26.98 -4.19
N ASP A 384 -7.58 26.07 -3.99
CA ASP A 384 -8.16 25.77 -2.68
C ASP A 384 -7.36 24.65 -2.00
N LEU A 385 -6.56 25.02 -1.02
CA LEU A 385 -5.61 24.19 -0.28
C LEU A 385 -6.07 23.86 1.14
N THR A 386 -7.19 24.42 1.56
CA THR A 386 -7.81 24.11 2.86
C THR A 386 -9.15 23.39 2.75
N GLY A 387 -9.70 23.24 1.54
CA GLY A 387 -10.81 22.34 1.23
C GLY A 387 -12.20 22.94 1.50
N GLU A 388 -12.28 24.22 1.86
CA GLU A 388 -13.54 24.93 2.14
C GLU A 388 -14.26 25.45 0.88
N GLY A 389 -13.63 25.32 -0.29
CA GLY A 389 -14.20 25.73 -1.57
C GLY A 389 -14.04 27.20 -1.94
N ASN A 390 -13.26 27.96 -1.17
CA ASN A 390 -12.93 29.35 -1.47
C ASN A 390 -11.44 29.61 -1.31
N VAL A 391 -10.83 30.24 -2.31
CA VAL A 391 -9.43 30.69 -2.24
C VAL A 391 -9.34 31.97 -1.44
N ASN A 392 -8.55 31.94 -0.36
CA ASN A 392 -8.32 33.04 0.57
C ASN A 392 -6.88 33.00 1.14
N SER A 393 -6.62 33.82 2.17
CA SER A 393 -5.28 33.96 2.74
C SER A 393 -4.77 32.70 3.46
N ARG A 394 -5.67 31.78 3.85
CA ARG A 394 -5.29 30.49 4.44
C ARG A 394 -4.63 29.57 3.43
N ASP A 395 -5.09 29.56 2.19
CA ASP A 395 -4.47 28.80 1.10
C ASP A 395 -3.06 29.32 0.80
N THR A 396 -2.92 30.65 0.73
CA THR A 396 -1.61 31.30 0.58
C THR A 396 -0.65 30.91 1.70
N LYS A 397 -1.14 30.85 2.94
CA LYS A 397 -0.35 30.42 4.09
C LYS A 397 0.02 28.94 4.02
N ALA A 398 -0.91 28.08 3.61
CA ALA A 398 -0.68 26.64 3.45
C ALA A 398 0.40 26.36 2.39
N LEU A 399 0.31 27.00 1.23
CA LEU A 399 1.34 26.87 0.18
C LEU A 399 2.68 27.48 0.60
N SER A 400 2.67 28.62 1.28
CA SER A 400 3.91 29.23 1.81
C SER A 400 4.60 28.31 2.81
N ALA A 401 3.85 27.66 3.70
CA ALA A 401 4.40 26.72 4.67
C ALA A 401 4.97 25.49 3.97
N TYR A 402 4.31 24.96 2.94
CA TYR A 402 4.81 23.87 2.11
C TYR A 402 6.12 24.23 1.39
N LEU A 403 6.17 25.36 0.69
CA LEU A 403 7.36 25.80 -0.04
C LEU A 403 8.56 26.10 0.88
N LEU A 404 8.30 26.45 2.14
CA LEU A 404 9.32 26.67 3.17
C LEU A 404 9.69 25.38 3.94
N GLY A 405 9.11 24.22 3.58
CA GLY A 405 9.35 22.94 4.25
C GLY A 405 8.81 22.88 5.69
N LYS A 406 7.86 23.75 6.06
CA LYS A 406 7.27 23.83 7.40
C LYS A 406 6.05 22.92 7.59
N SER A 407 5.45 22.45 6.50
CA SER A 407 4.32 21.51 6.51
C SER A 407 4.27 20.73 5.20
N SER A 408 3.67 19.54 5.21
CA SER A 408 3.32 18.81 3.99
C SER A 408 1.90 19.15 3.53
N LEU A 409 1.64 18.99 2.23
CA LEU A 409 0.29 19.02 1.64
C LEU A 409 -0.04 17.62 1.12
N SER A 410 -1.29 17.18 1.25
CA SER A 410 -1.73 15.93 0.65
C SER A 410 -1.72 16.04 -0.89
N PRO A 411 -1.69 14.92 -1.62
CA PRO A 411 -1.60 14.94 -3.09
C PRO A 411 -2.72 15.73 -3.79
N TYR A 412 -3.94 15.72 -3.26
CA TYR A 412 -5.06 16.46 -3.87
C TYR A 412 -4.92 17.98 -3.68
N PHE A 413 -4.38 18.41 -2.53
CA PHE A 413 -4.06 19.81 -2.30
C PHE A 413 -2.84 20.25 -3.13
N LEU A 414 -1.86 19.36 -3.36
CA LEU A 414 -0.76 19.63 -4.30
C LEU A 414 -1.25 19.84 -5.73
N GLU A 415 -2.19 19.00 -6.19
CA GLU A 415 -2.85 19.17 -7.49
C GLU A 415 -3.68 20.46 -7.57
N ALA A 416 -4.32 20.87 -6.48
CA ALA A 416 -4.99 22.17 -6.42
C ALA A 416 -3.99 23.34 -6.39
N ALA A 417 -2.78 23.14 -5.87
CA ALA A 417 -1.75 24.16 -5.75
C ALA A 417 -1.14 24.56 -7.09
N ASP A 418 -1.03 23.64 -8.06
CA ASP A 418 -0.54 23.93 -9.41
C ASP A 418 -1.58 24.75 -10.21
N CYS A 419 -1.63 26.05 -9.92
CA CYS A 419 -2.57 27.00 -10.50
C CYS A 419 -2.21 27.39 -11.94
N ASN A 420 -1.01 27.04 -12.39
CA ASN A 420 -0.52 27.33 -13.72
C ASN A 420 -0.47 26.09 -14.63
N LEU A 421 -0.69 24.89 -14.07
CA LEU A 421 -0.74 23.60 -14.74
C LEU A 421 0.58 23.24 -15.45
N ASN A 422 1.72 23.67 -14.91
CA ASN A 422 3.04 23.33 -15.45
C ASN A 422 3.65 22.07 -14.81
N GLY A 423 2.95 21.43 -13.87
CA GLY A 423 3.38 20.23 -13.16
C GLY A 423 4.33 20.49 -11.99
N ASN A 424 4.65 21.75 -11.69
CA ASN A 424 5.50 22.15 -10.56
C ASN A 424 4.72 23.09 -9.64
N VAL A 425 4.82 22.86 -8.35
CA VAL A 425 4.23 23.74 -7.33
C VAL A 425 5.32 24.65 -6.78
N ASP A 426 5.27 25.94 -7.16
CA ASP A 426 6.32 26.90 -6.80
C ASP A 426 5.79 28.30 -6.43
N THR A 427 6.70 29.27 -6.30
CA THR A 427 6.36 30.66 -5.93
C THR A 427 5.48 31.38 -6.96
N VAL A 428 5.45 30.93 -8.21
CA VAL A 428 4.55 31.46 -9.26
C VAL A 428 3.11 31.09 -8.94
N ASP A 429 2.86 29.87 -8.46
CA ASP A 429 1.54 29.44 -8.01
C ASP A 429 1.12 30.18 -6.76
N LEU A 430 2.04 30.37 -5.82
CA LEU A 430 1.80 31.17 -4.62
C LEU A 430 1.35 32.58 -4.99
N LEU A 431 1.98 33.22 -5.99
CA LEU A 431 1.56 34.53 -6.48
C LEU A 431 0.15 34.49 -7.09
N LYS A 432 -0.20 33.43 -7.83
CA LYS A 432 -1.53 33.26 -8.44
C LYS A 432 -2.63 33.08 -7.39
N ILE A 433 -2.38 32.27 -6.37
CA ILE A 433 -3.31 32.09 -5.23
C ILE A 433 -3.45 33.43 -4.51
N SER A 434 -2.34 34.08 -4.15
CA SER A 434 -2.33 35.37 -3.45
C SER A 434 -3.14 36.45 -4.17
N LYS A 435 -3.10 36.52 -5.50
CA LYS A 435 -3.88 37.48 -6.30
C LYS A 435 -5.39 37.20 -6.30
N LYS A 436 -5.79 35.95 -6.06
CA LYS A 436 -7.20 35.54 -5.95
C LYS A 436 -7.75 35.67 -4.53
N SER A 437 -6.88 35.68 -3.53
CA SER A 437 -7.21 35.75 -2.11
C SER A 437 -7.56 37.16 -1.59
N ILE A 438 -7.58 38.18 -2.48
CA ILE A 438 -7.82 39.60 -2.16
C ILE A 438 -9.26 39.99 -2.45
#